data_AF-A0A5C6MEA3-F1
#
_entry.id   AF-A0A5C6MEA3-F1
#
_cell.length_a   1.000
_cell.length_b   1.000
_cell.length_c   1.000
_cell.angle_alpha   90.00
_cell.angle_beta   90.00
_cell.angle_gamma   90.00
#
_symmetry.space_group_name_H-M   'P 1'
#
loop_
_entity.id
_entity.type
_entity.pdbx_description
1 polymer ?
#
loop_
_entity_poly.entity_id
_entity_poly.type
_entity_poly.pdbx_seq_one_letter_code
_entity_poly.pdbx_strand_id
1 'polypeptide(L)'
;MKELTAAVQSSSVAEGDDIRLTCVSGCPTPVDTVWFKDGQPVRNEVFVARREDTGRYHCAVRGQEWVRSAPVAVNVLYPPDRVTLTISSPGNVVRGSSVVLTCHSDASPPPDHSGRYHCQAWNNISSRGVDHFNSSAVLQVYYVPENISITINPAHVVWGSSVTLTCSSDANPPADTYIWYRNTNSSSSNGLQVGSGQVLSISSMEALHSGLYLCQARNQVGGKNSTEVLLAMVDEEQRGSQTLPAVVGIGLALIVALVVALFCSAGGKKGAFIRRRLMNPTSYTATSKGQTPLCQTSLAIRSPPLSLRHP
;
A
#
# COMPACT_ATOMS: atom_id res chain seq x y z
N MET A 1 -10.49 -8.22 21.24
CA MET A 1 -11.77 -8.07 20.51
C MET A 1 -11.49 -8.35 19.04
N LYS A 2 -12.35 -9.11 18.35
CA LYS A 2 -12.27 -9.26 16.89
C LYS A 2 -13.15 -8.18 16.26
N GLU A 3 -12.61 -7.42 15.32
CA GLU A 3 -13.24 -6.20 14.77
C GLU A 3 -14.07 -6.50 13.51
N LEU A 4 -15.08 -5.67 13.26
CA LEU A 4 -15.84 -5.63 11.99
C LEU A 4 -15.24 -4.57 11.08
N THR A 5 -15.02 -4.92 9.82
CA THR A 5 -14.45 -4.02 8.82
C THR A 5 -15.43 -3.84 7.68
N ALA A 6 -15.91 -2.62 7.49
CA ALA A 6 -16.68 -2.24 6.30
C ALA A 6 -15.70 -1.89 5.17
N ALA A 7 -15.98 -2.43 3.99
CA ALA A 7 -15.25 -2.14 2.76
C ALA A 7 -16.26 -1.88 1.63
N VAL A 8 -15.84 -1.05 0.68
CA VAL A 8 -16.56 -0.83 -0.58
C VAL A 8 -15.57 -1.07 -1.70
N GLN A 9 -16.02 -1.66 -2.81
CA GLN A 9 -15.16 -1.92 -3.97
C GLN A 9 -14.49 -0.65 -4.50
N SER A 10 -15.19 0.48 -4.46
CA SER A 10 -14.64 1.79 -4.81
C SER A 10 -15.33 2.87 -3.97
N SER A 11 -14.55 3.79 -3.42
CA SER A 11 -15.08 4.92 -2.62
C SER A 11 -15.69 6.03 -3.47
N SER A 12 -15.36 6.06 -4.77
CA SER A 12 -15.93 6.97 -5.77
C SER A 12 -16.46 6.15 -6.94
N VAL A 13 -17.73 6.35 -7.30
CA VAL A 13 -18.44 5.52 -8.29
C VAL A 13 -19.25 6.44 -9.22
N ALA A 14 -19.26 6.19 -10.54
CA ALA A 14 -20.05 7.02 -11.45
C ALA A 14 -21.56 6.71 -11.31
N GLU A 15 -22.40 7.72 -11.52
CA GLU A 15 -23.86 7.53 -11.57
C GLU A 15 -24.22 6.47 -12.63
N GLY A 16 -24.97 5.45 -12.21
CA GLY A 16 -25.34 4.31 -13.05
C GLY A 16 -24.43 3.07 -12.94
N ASP A 17 -23.28 3.17 -12.29
CA ASP A 17 -22.41 2.01 -12.00
C ASP A 17 -22.86 1.25 -10.74
N ASP A 18 -22.41 0.01 -10.57
CA ASP A 18 -22.76 -0.81 -9.40
C ASP A 18 -21.88 -0.47 -8.18
N ILE A 19 -22.52 -0.21 -7.03
CA ILE A 19 -21.89 -0.15 -5.72
C ILE A 19 -21.98 -1.53 -5.07
N ARG A 20 -20.87 -2.03 -4.53
CA ARG A 20 -20.79 -3.27 -3.75
C ARG A 20 -20.22 -3.02 -2.37
N LEU A 21 -21.05 -3.23 -1.35
CA LEU A 21 -20.69 -3.17 0.06
C LEU A 21 -20.20 -4.55 0.53
N THR A 22 -19.15 -4.60 1.35
CA THR A 22 -18.61 -5.86 1.89
C THR A 22 -18.24 -5.69 3.35
N CYS A 23 -18.78 -6.55 4.21
CA CYS A 23 -18.53 -6.53 5.64
C CYS A 23 -17.70 -7.75 6.02
N VAL A 24 -16.51 -7.55 6.56
CA VAL A 24 -15.60 -8.62 6.96
C VAL A 24 -15.55 -8.68 8.48
N SER A 25 -15.73 -9.88 9.04
CA SER A 25 -15.56 -10.12 10.48
C SER A 25 -14.26 -10.90 10.73
N GLY A 26 -13.52 -10.56 11.77
CA GLY A 26 -12.34 -11.36 12.19
C GLY A 26 -12.69 -12.73 12.80
N CYS A 27 -13.98 -13.09 12.87
CA CYS A 27 -14.46 -14.33 13.48
C CYS A 27 -14.29 -15.52 12.51
N PRO A 28 -14.00 -16.74 13.01
CA PRO A 28 -13.87 -17.93 12.16
C PRO A 28 -15.22 -18.42 11.62
N THR A 29 -16.31 -18.03 12.29
CA THR A 29 -17.68 -18.37 11.94
C THR A 29 -18.33 -17.19 11.20
N PRO A 30 -19.18 -17.45 10.19
CA PRO A 30 -19.95 -16.40 9.54
C PRO A 30 -20.81 -15.67 10.57
N VAL A 31 -20.79 -14.33 10.52
CA VAL A 31 -21.62 -13.47 11.37
C VAL A 31 -22.69 -12.85 10.48
N ASP A 32 -23.93 -12.83 10.97
CA ASP A 32 -25.04 -12.18 10.27
C ASP A 32 -24.92 -10.65 10.42
N THR A 33 -24.77 -9.94 9.30
CA THR A 33 -24.49 -8.50 9.29
C THR A 33 -25.58 -7.71 8.58
N VAL A 34 -25.70 -6.44 8.95
CA VAL A 34 -26.63 -5.46 8.38
C VAL A 34 -25.89 -4.18 8.06
N TRP A 35 -26.35 -3.47 7.03
CA TRP A 35 -25.75 -2.22 6.57
C TRP A 35 -26.60 -1.02 6.92
N PHE A 36 -25.91 0.08 7.24
CA PHE A 36 -26.51 1.37 7.50
C PHE A 36 -25.79 2.47 6.72
N LYS A 37 -26.57 3.38 6.12
CA LYS A 37 -26.11 4.61 5.48
C LYS A 37 -26.58 5.79 6.32
N ASP A 38 -25.65 6.57 6.87
CA ASP A 38 -25.95 7.74 7.70
C ASP A 38 -26.95 7.42 8.84
N GLY A 39 -26.93 6.18 9.33
CA GLY A 39 -27.82 5.66 10.38
C GLY A 39 -29.12 5.00 9.90
N GLN A 40 -29.44 5.04 8.60
CA GLN A 40 -30.62 4.37 8.03
C GLN A 40 -30.28 3.00 7.43
N PRO A 41 -31.14 1.98 7.57
CA PRO A 41 -30.86 0.63 7.08
C PRO A 41 -30.83 0.56 5.55
N VAL A 42 -29.82 -0.12 5.01
CA VAL A 42 -29.64 -0.37 3.58
C VAL A 42 -30.15 -1.77 3.25
N ARG A 43 -31.01 -1.89 2.22
CA ARG A 43 -31.67 -3.15 1.87
C ARG A 43 -30.80 -4.11 1.07
N ASN A 44 -30.04 -3.58 0.12
CA ASN A 44 -29.25 -4.36 -0.82
C ASN A 44 -27.77 -4.03 -0.64
N GLU A 45 -26.92 -5.05 -0.63
CA GLU A 45 -25.45 -4.88 -0.57
C GLU A 45 -24.86 -4.53 -1.93
N VAL A 46 -25.60 -4.80 -3.00
CA VAL A 46 -25.27 -4.46 -4.38
C VAL A 46 -26.43 -3.68 -4.99
N PHE A 47 -26.17 -2.48 -5.46
CA PHE A 47 -27.17 -1.60 -6.07
C PHE A 47 -26.52 -0.62 -7.04
N VAL A 48 -27.31 -0.14 -8.00
CA VAL A 48 -26.90 0.88 -8.97
C VAL A 48 -26.79 2.24 -8.29
N ALA A 49 -25.67 2.92 -8.49
CA ALA A 49 -25.32 4.20 -7.87
C ALA A 49 -26.24 5.33 -8.34
N ARG A 50 -26.83 6.04 -7.38
CA ARG A 50 -27.58 7.27 -7.59
C ARG A 50 -26.99 8.42 -6.79
N ARG A 51 -27.34 9.65 -7.15
CA ARG A 51 -26.83 10.87 -6.48
C ARG A 51 -27.13 10.86 -4.98
N GLU A 52 -28.32 10.39 -4.63
CA GLU A 52 -28.77 10.24 -3.26
C GLU A 52 -28.06 9.14 -2.47
N ASP A 53 -27.25 8.28 -3.09
CA ASP A 53 -26.50 7.21 -2.39
C ASP A 53 -25.17 7.71 -1.81
N THR A 54 -24.78 8.96 -2.08
CA THR A 54 -23.62 9.57 -1.42
C THR A 54 -23.83 9.63 0.10
N GLY A 55 -22.87 9.15 0.89
CA GLY A 55 -22.97 9.14 2.36
C GLY A 55 -21.98 8.20 3.06
N ARG A 56 -22.15 8.03 4.38
CA ARG A 56 -21.28 7.20 5.23
C ARG A 56 -21.94 5.88 5.58
N TYR A 57 -21.34 4.80 5.10
CA TYR A 57 -21.82 3.44 5.28
C TYR A 57 -21.06 2.74 6.40
N HIS A 58 -21.76 1.97 7.23
CA HIS A 58 -21.15 1.06 8.19
C HIS A 58 -21.96 -0.22 8.30
N CYS A 59 -21.30 -1.30 8.68
CA CYS A 59 -21.96 -2.57 8.93
C CYS A 59 -21.98 -2.88 10.43
N ALA A 60 -23.01 -3.59 10.87
CA ALA A 60 -23.19 -4.01 12.26
C ALA A 60 -23.71 -5.45 12.33
N VAL A 61 -23.56 -6.10 13.48
CA VAL A 61 -24.14 -7.44 13.71
C VAL A 61 -25.65 -7.34 13.86
N ARG A 62 -26.41 -8.17 13.14
CA ARG A 62 -27.87 -8.21 13.28
C ARG A 62 -28.26 -8.57 14.73
N GLY A 63 -29.08 -7.73 15.35
CA GLY A 63 -29.50 -7.90 16.75
C GLY A 63 -28.50 -7.38 17.80
N GLN A 64 -27.31 -6.94 17.38
CA GLN A 64 -26.31 -6.28 18.24
C GLN A 64 -25.69 -5.09 17.50
N GLU A 65 -26.53 -4.11 17.16
CA GLU A 65 -26.19 -2.99 16.27
C GLU A 65 -25.10 -2.04 16.84
N TRP A 66 -24.89 -2.07 18.15
CA TRP A 66 -23.78 -1.39 18.84
C TRP A 66 -22.40 -1.95 18.46
N VAL A 67 -22.34 -3.22 18.04
CA VAL A 67 -21.12 -3.83 17.50
C VAL A 67 -21.07 -3.53 16.00
N ARG A 68 -20.47 -2.39 15.67
CA ARG A 68 -20.40 -1.85 14.29
C ARG A 68 -18.98 -1.52 13.85
N SER A 69 -18.76 -1.54 12.55
CA SER A 69 -17.50 -1.12 11.95
C SER A 69 -17.33 0.40 11.95
N ALA A 70 -16.09 0.84 11.75
CA ALA A 70 -15.83 2.22 11.35
C ALA A 70 -16.52 2.53 10.00
N PRO A 71 -17.07 3.75 9.82
CA PRO A 71 -17.80 4.08 8.61
C PRO A 71 -16.88 4.34 7.40
N VAL A 72 -17.29 3.86 6.24
CA VAL A 72 -16.69 4.10 4.93
C VAL A 72 -17.55 5.07 4.12
N ALA A 73 -16.92 6.06 3.47
CA ALA A 73 -17.64 7.01 2.64
C ALA A 73 -17.78 6.48 1.20
N VAL A 74 -18.95 6.67 0.63
CA VAL A 74 -19.22 6.46 -0.80
C VAL A 74 -19.60 7.80 -1.41
N ASN A 75 -18.94 8.17 -2.50
CA ASN A 75 -19.20 9.38 -3.27
C ASN A 75 -19.64 9.00 -4.69
N VAL A 76 -20.80 9.51 -5.11
CA VAL A 76 -21.31 9.26 -6.47
C VAL A 76 -20.95 10.45 -7.37
N LEU A 77 -20.29 10.14 -8.49
CA LEU A 77 -19.77 11.10 -9.45
C LEU A 77 -20.75 11.27 -10.60
N TYR A 78 -21.05 12.52 -10.96
CA TYR A 78 -21.97 12.84 -12.05
C TYR A 78 -21.63 14.19 -12.70
N PRO A 79 -21.85 14.34 -14.01
CA PRO A 79 -21.59 15.58 -14.73
C PRO A 79 -22.53 16.72 -14.29
N PRO A 80 -22.18 18.00 -14.58
CA PRO A 80 -23.05 19.13 -14.28
C PRO A 80 -24.45 18.95 -14.87
N ASP A 81 -25.44 19.00 -13.99
CA ASP A 81 -26.85 18.84 -14.31
C ASP A 81 -27.67 19.94 -13.61
N ARG A 82 -28.95 20.06 -14.00
CA ARG A 82 -29.88 21.07 -13.45
C ARG A 82 -29.34 22.50 -13.59
N VAL A 83 -28.83 22.81 -14.78
CA VAL A 83 -28.30 24.13 -15.10
C VAL A 83 -29.40 25.18 -15.04
N THR A 84 -29.27 26.18 -14.17
CA THR A 84 -30.21 27.29 -14.02
C THR A 84 -29.55 28.63 -14.30
N LEU A 85 -30.28 29.52 -14.96
CA LEU A 85 -29.85 30.89 -15.25
C LEU A 85 -30.66 31.85 -14.38
N THR A 86 -29.98 32.66 -13.57
CA THR A 86 -30.62 33.75 -12.81
C THR A 86 -30.17 35.10 -13.35
N ILE A 87 -31.06 36.09 -13.26
CA ILE A 87 -30.83 37.45 -13.73
C ILE A 87 -30.87 38.37 -12.52
N SER A 88 -29.87 39.25 -12.38
CA SER A 88 -29.77 40.19 -11.26
C SER A 88 -30.96 41.17 -11.15
N SER A 89 -31.73 41.36 -12.23
CA SER A 89 -32.98 42.13 -12.21
C SER A 89 -34.08 41.35 -12.96
N PRO A 90 -35.02 40.70 -12.25
CA PRO A 90 -36.12 39.96 -12.86
C PRO A 90 -37.26 40.87 -13.38
N GLY A 91 -37.13 42.20 -13.25
CA GLY A 91 -38.13 43.18 -13.68
C GLY A 91 -37.89 43.73 -15.09
N ASN A 92 -38.66 44.76 -15.46
CA ASN A 92 -38.51 45.44 -16.74
C ASN A 92 -37.15 46.17 -16.80
N VAL A 93 -36.26 45.68 -17.65
CA VAL A 93 -34.94 46.27 -17.88
C VAL A 93 -35.09 47.48 -18.82
N VAL A 94 -34.63 48.66 -18.38
CA VAL A 94 -34.68 49.88 -19.19
C VAL A 94 -33.47 49.98 -20.12
N ARG A 95 -33.63 50.71 -21.23
CA ARG A 95 -32.56 50.91 -22.22
C ARG A 95 -31.33 51.54 -21.56
N GLY A 96 -30.16 50.91 -21.74
CA GLY A 96 -28.89 51.35 -21.15
C GLY A 96 -28.53 50.67 -19.83
N SER A 97 -29.41 49.84 -19.25
CA SER A 97 -29.10 49.04 -18.07
C SER A 97 -28.21 47.84 -18.39
N SER A 98 -27.30 47.52 -17.46
CA SER A 98 -26.53 46.27 -17.48
C SER A 98 -27.18 45.25 -16.54
N VAL A 99 -27.31 44.01 -16.98
CA VAL A 99 -27.80 42.89 -16.16
C VAL A 99 -26.72 41.82 -16.05
N VAL A 100 -26.65 41.16 -14.90
CA VAL A 100 -25.75 40.03 -14.67
C VAL A 100 -26.55 38.75 -14.81
N LEU A 101 -26.05 37.85 -15.66
CA LEU A 101 -26.57 36.49 -15.81
C LEU A 101 -25.68 35.55 -15.00
N THR A 102 -26.25 34.84 -14.02
CA THR A 102 -25.53 33.87 -13.20
C THR A 102 -26.01 32.46 -13.54
N CYS A 103 -25.07 31.57 -13.84
CA CYS A 103 -25.34 30.17 -14.15
C CYS A 103 -25.03 29.31 -12.92
N HIS A 104 -25.96 28.45 -12.51
CA HIS A 104 -25.77 27.50 -11.42
C HIS A 104 -25.96 26.08 -11.98
N SER A 105 -25.17 25.12 -11.51
CA SER A 105 -25.28 23.70 -11.88
C SER A 105 -24.90 22.81 -10.70
N ASP A 106 -25.58 21.68 -10.57
CA ASP A 106 -25.24 20.64 -9.59
C ASP A 106 -24.26 19.66 -10.24
N ALA A 107 -23.08 19.45 -9.67
CA ALA A 107 -22.08 18.49 -10.17
C ALA A 107 -21.33 17.82 -9.01
N SER A 108 -20.89 16.57 -9.20
CA SER A 108 -20.02 15.87 -8.25
C SER A 108 -18.85 15.19 -8.98
N PRO A 109 -17.60 15.56 -8.68
CA PRO A 109 -17.23 16.70 -7.84
C PRO A 109 -17.77 18.02 -8.42
N PRO A 110 -17.90 19.09 -7.60
CA PRO A 110 -18.09 20.43 -8.14
C PRO A 110 -17.06 20.68 -9.24
N PRO A 111 -17.34 21.49 -10.27
CA PRO A 111 -16.40 21.67 -11.38
C PRO A 111 -15.01 22.09 -10.85
N ASP A 112 -14.12 21.10 -10.74
CA ASP A 112 -12.83 21.13 -10.06
C ASP A 112 -11.68 21.03 -11.06
N HIS A 113 -12.02 20.72 -12.30
CA HIS A 113 -11.10 20.78 -13.42
C HIS A 113 -11.04 22.19 -14.00
N SER A 114 -9.81 22.62 -14.29
CA SER A 114 -9.57 23.80 -15.12
C SER A 114 -10.17 23.58 -16.51
N GLY A 115 -10.99 24.51 -16.97
CA GLY A 115 -11.77 24.32 -18.20
C GLY A 115 -12.40 25.61 -18.69
N ARG A 116 -12.74 25.64 -19.97
CA ARG A 116 -13.52 26.75 -20.54
C ARG A 116 -15.00 26.41 -20.41
N TYR A 117 -15.68 27.13 -19.54
CA TYR A 117 -17.12 26.99 -19.34
C TYR A 117 -17.84 28.06 -20.17
N HIS A 118 -18.90 27.65 -20.86
CA HIS A 118 -19.70 28.50 -21.72
C HIS A 118 -21.11 28.64 -21.15
N CYS A 119 -21.54 29.87 -20.88
CA CYS A 119 -22.95 30.15 -20.63
C CYS A 119 -23.56 30.68 -21.91
N GLN A 120 -24.56 29.97 -22.44
CA GLN A 120 -25.30 30.38 -23.64
C GLN A 120 -26.72 30.77 -23.24
N ALA A 121 -27.14 31.97 -23.63
CA ALA A 121 -28.52 32.43 -23.48
C ALA A 121 -29.11 32.76 -24.85
N TRP A 122 -30.39 32.45 -25.05
CA TRP A 122 -31.12 32.72 -26.27
C TRP A 122 -32.53 33.25 -25.94
N ASN A 123 -33.12 34.04 -26.84
CA ASN A 123 -34.51 34.52 -26.75
C ASN A 123 -35.16 34.42 -28.16
N ASN A 124 -36.48 34.55 -28.28
CA ASN A 124 -37.22 34.43 -29.54
C ASN A 124 -36.75 35.43 -30.64
N ILE A 125 -36.06 36.51 -30.26
CA ILE A 125 -35.45 37.48 -31.19
C ILE A 125 -34.08 36.98 -31.72
N SER A 126 -33.33 36.19 -30.96
CA SER A 126 -31.98 35.74 -31.32
C SER A 126 -31.94 34.64 -32.38
N SER A 127 -33.09 34.20 -32.90
CA SER A 127 -33.19 33.29 -34.06
C SER A 127 -32.89 33.97 -35.39
N ARG A 128 -32.95 35.32 -35.45
CA ARG A 128 -32.61 36.13 -36.64
C ARG A 128 -31.57 37.18 -36.31
N GLY A 129 -30.31 36.75 -36.17
CA GLY A 129 -29.15 37.61 -36.44
C GLY A 129 -28.65 38.48 -35.30
N VAL A 130 -28.57 37.96 -34.06
CA VAL A 130 -27.70 38.54 -33.03
C VAL A 130 -26.93 37.41 -32.38
N ASP A 131 -25.61 37.54 -32.43
CA ASP A 131 -24.62 36.55 -32.03
C ASP A 131 -24.97 35.91 -30.68
N HIS A 132 -24.86 34.58 -30.60
CA HIS A 132 -24.85 33.87 -29.34
C HIS A 132 -23.90 34.61 -28.39
N PHE A 133 -24.43 35.18 -27.30
CA PHE A 133 -23.58 35.77 -26.27
C PHE A 133 -22.80 34.64 -25.61
N ASN A 134 -21.64 34.32 -26.17
CA ASN A 134 -20.72 33.33 -25.66
C ASN A 134 -19.83 34.00 -24.63
N SER A 135 -20.38 34.23 -23.43
CA SER A 135 -19.55 34.59 -22.29
C SER A 135 -18.79 33.34 -21.86
N SER A 136 -17.55 33.20 -22.35
CA SER A 136 -16.66 32.14 -21.91
C SER A 136 -15.92 32.60 -20.66
N ALA A 137 -16.11 31.89 -19.56
CA ALA A 137 -15.28 32.02 -18.37
C ALA A 137 -14.28 30.86 -18.35
N VAL A 138 -12.99 31.18 -18.22
CA VAL A 138 -11.98 30.16 -17.96
C VAL A 138 -11.90 30.00 -16.44
N LEU A 139 -12.42 28.89 -15.94
CA LEU A 139 -12.24 28.53 -14.54
C LEU A 139 -10.85 27.92 -14.41
N GLN A 140 -9.97 28.60 -13.68
CA GLN A 140 -8.67 28.05 -13.27
C GLN A 140 -8.81 27.57 -11.83
N VAL A 141 -8.70 26.26 -11.63
CA VAL A 141 -8.74 25.65 -10.31
C VAL A 141 -7.32 25.39 -9.84
N TYR A 142 -6.92 26.02 -8.74
CA TYR A 142 -5.62 25.81 -8.13
C TYR A 142 -5.71 24.80 -6.98
N TYR A 143 -4.79 23.84 -6.96
CA TYR A 143 -4.71 22.79 -5.95
C TYR A 143 -3.25 22.52 -5.57
N VAL A 144 -3.05 22.03 -4.34
CA VAL A 144 -1.74 21.63 -3.82
C VAL A 144 -1.20 20.40 -4.56
N PRO A 145 0.11 20.11 -4.56
CA PRO A 145 0.64 18.92 -5.22
C PRO A 145 0.04 17.61 -4.67
N GLU A 146 -0.44 16.76 -5.58
CA GLU A 146 -1.06 15.46 -5.34
C GLU A 146 -0.32 14.34 -6.11
N ASN A 147 -0.66 13.07 -5.84
CA ASN A 147 -0.04 11.89 -6.47
C ASN A 147 1.49 11.91 -6.49
N ILE A 148 2.08 12.39 -5.38
CA ILE A 148 3.53 12.59 -5.29
C ILE A 148 4.22 11.22 -5.21
N SER A 149 5.06 10.92 -6.19
CA SER A 149 5.77 9.65 -6.32
C SER A 149 7.27 9.88 -6.49
N ILE A 150 8.06 8.93 -5.98
CA ILE A 150 9.52 8.92 -6.11
C ILE A 150 9.92 7.76 -7.01
N THR A 151 10.69 8.05 -8.05
CA THR A 151 11.30 7.04 -8.94
C THR A 151 12.81 7.02 -8.75
N ILE A 152 13.37 5.82 -8.57
CA ILE A 152 14.81 5.60 -8.37
C ILE A 152 15.42 5.04 -9.66
N ASN A 153 16.54 5.61 -10.10
CA ASN A 153 17.28 5.15 -11.27
C ASN A 153 18.80 5.18 -11.03
N PRO A 154 19.53 4.05 -11.22
CA PRO A 154 19.04 2.71 -11.59
C PRO A 154 18.33 1.99 -10.42
N ALA A 155 17.50 1.00 -10.72
CA ALA A 155 16.77 0.22 -9.70
C ALA A 155 17.70 -0.68 -8.85
N HIS A 156 18.77 -1.20 -9.47
CA HIS A 156 19.80 -1.97 -8.79
C HIS A 156 20.96 -1.05 -8.46
N VAL A 157 21.14 -0.76 -7.17
CA VAL A 157 22.16 0.17 -6.70
C VAL A 157 23.27 -0.61 -6.02
N VAL A 158 24.52 -0.37 -6.42
CA VAL A 158 25.72 -0.99 -5.82
C VAL A 158 26.65 0.07 -5.26
N TRP A 159 27.61 -0.33 -4.43
CA TRP A 159 28.56 0.59 -3.82
C TRP A 159 29.35 1.40 -4.88
N GLY A 160 29.51 2.70 -4.65
CA GLY A 160 30.20 3.62 -5.56
C GLY A 160 29.43 3.99 -6.84
N SER A 161 28.23 3.43 -7.06
CA SER A 161 27.40 3.81 -8.22
C SER A 161 26.72 5.16 -8.03
N SER A 162 26.42 5.84 -9.14
CA SER A 162 25.62 7.07 -9.12
C SER A 162 24.14 6.71 -9.23
N VAL A 163 23.32 7.22 -8.32
CA VAL A 163 21.87 7.01 -8.30
C VAL A 163 21.13 8.35 -8.28
N THR A 164 19.99 8.38 -8.96
CA THR A 164 19.12 9.56 -9.05
C THR A 164 17.72 9.21 -8.55
N LEU A 165 17.17 10.06 -7.69
CA LEU A 165 15.79 9.99 -7.23
C LEU A 165 15.03 11.16 -7.84
N THR A 166 13.96 10.89 -8.56
CA THR A 166 13.12 11.92 -9.18
C THR A 166 11.77 11.95 -8.48
N CYS A 167 11.35 13.15 -8.07
CA CYS A 167 10.05 13.39 -7.46
C CYS A 167 9.08 13.93 -8.51
N SER A 168 7.97 13.23 -8.73
CA SER A 168 6.92 13.63 -9.65
C SER A 168 5.64 13.92 -8.87
N SER A 169 4.92 14.96 -9.26
CA SER A 169 3.68 15.40 -8.60
C SER A 169 2.74 16.04 -9.61
N ASP A 170 1.43 15.85 -9.41
CA ASP A 170 0.38 16.56 -10.14
C ASP A 170 -0.03 17.81 -9.34
N ALA A 171 0.08 19.00 -9.91
CA ALA A 171 -0.19 20.25 -9.22
C ALA A 171 -0.63 21.35 -10.18
N ASN A 172 -1.56 22.21 -9.76
CA ASN A 172 -1.88 23.44 -10.47
C ASN A 172 -1.88 24.66 -9.52
N PRO A 173 -1.03 25.68 -9.75
CA PRO A 173 0.07 25.68 -10.71
C PRO A 173 1.12 24.60 -10.39
N PRO A 174 2.01 24.27 -11.35
CA PRO A 174 3.09 23.32 -11.14
C PRO A 174 3.88 23.60 -9.86
N ALA A 175 4.36 22.56 -9.21
CA ALA A 175 5.18 22.70 -8.02
C ALA A 175 6.48 23.46 -8.32
N ASP A 176 6.76 24.47 -7.52
CA ASP A 176 7.93 25.34 -7.65
C ASP A 176 9.07 24.92 -6.71
N THR A 177 8.76 24.12 -5.69
CA THR A 177 9.68 23.78 -4.61
C THR A 177 9.61 22.29 -4.30
N TYR A 178 10.77 21.64 -4.30
CA TYR A 178 10.94 20.24 -3.91
C TYR A 178 12.03 20.12 -2.84
N ILE A 179 11.73 19.45 -1.73
CA ILE A 179 12.66 19.21 -0.62
C ILE A 179 12.73 17.71 -0.34
N TRP A 180 13.95 17.20 -0.21
CA TRP A 180 14.20 15.79 0.07
C TRP A 180 14.56 15.58 1.52
N TYR A 181 13.88 14.65 2.15
CA TYR A 181 14.14 14.18 3.50
C TYR A 181 14.57 12.72 3.48
N ARG A 182 15.53 12.38 4.33
CA ARG A 182 15.96 11.01 4.59
C ARG A 182 15.72 10.68 6.05
N ASN A 183 14.91 9.68 6.31
CA ASN A 183 14.68 9.16 7.64
C ASN A 183 15.63 7.98 7.90
N THR A 184 16.32 8.02 9.03
CA THR A 184 17.12 6.91 9.54
C THR A 184 16.33 6.26 10.68
N ASN A 185 16.47 4.95 10.91
CA ASN A 185 15.75 4.21 11.96
C ASN A 185 15.97 4.71 13.42
N SER A 186 16.68 5.82 13.60
CA SER A 186 16.96 6.49 14.87
C SER A 186 15.91 7.57 15.16
N SER A 187 14.79 7.18 15.77
CA SER A 187 13.92 7.90 16.73
C SER A 187 13.62 9.41 16.66
N SER A 188 14.07 10.18 15.66
CA SER A 188 13.71 11.59 15.48
C SER A 188 12.59 11.70 14.45
N SER A 189 11.40 12.13 14.89
CA SER A 189 10.21 12.30 14.06
C SER A 189 10.29 13.38 12.96
N ASN A 190 11.48 13.95 12.73
CA ASN A 190 11.77 14.90 11.67
C ASN A 190 12.91 14.33 10.82
N GLY A 191 12.62 13.90 9.60
CA GLY A 191 13.64 13.39 8.67
C GLY A 191 14.74 14.43 8.39
N LEU A 192 15.96 13.98 8.11
CA LEU A 192 17.09 14.85 7.76
C LEU A 192 16.90 15.42 6.36
N GLN A 193 16.92 16.74 6.18
CA GLN A 193 16.93 17.34 4.85
C GLN A 193 18.26 17.02 4.14
N VAL A 194 18.19 16.32 3.00
CA VAL A 194 19.35 15.84 2.24
C VAL A 194 19.54 16.55 0.91
N GLY A 195 18.55 17.30 0.44
CA GLY A 195 18.67 18.07 -0.80
C GLY A 195 17.43 18.86 -1.17
N SER A 196 17.52 19.56 -2.29
CA SER A 196 16.46 20.37 -2.87
C SER A 196 16.44 20.23 -4.39
N GLY A 197 15.27 20.44 -5.00
CA GLY A 197 15.05 20.29 -6.44
C GLY A 197 14.33 19.00 -6.78
N GLN A 198 13.75 18.95 -8.00
CA GLN A 198 12.92 17.82 -8.43
C GLN A 198 13.69 16.50 -8.52
N VAL A 199 15.01 16.58 -8.77
CA VAL A 199 15.91 15.43 -8.86
C VAL A 199 16.98 15.53 -7.78
N LEU A 200 17.09 14.50 -6.94
CA LEU A 200 18.19 14.31 -6.00
C LEU A 200 19.21 13.36 -6.63
N SER A 201 20.46 13.82 -6.80
CA SER A 201 21.55 13.03 -7.35
C SER A 201 22.55 12.65 -6.27
N ILE A 202 22.83 11.36 -6.14
CA ILE A 202 23.87 10.80 -5.25
C ILE A 202 24.96 10.24 -6.16
N SER A 203 26.10 10.92 -6.24
CA SER A 203 27.16 10.60 -7.22
C SER A 203 27.92 9.32 -6.90
N SER A 204 28.03 8.96 -5.61
CA SER A 204 28.74 7.78 -5.13
C SER A 204 27.98 7.16 -3.96
N MET A 205 27.35 6.01 -4.20
CA MET A 205 26.55 5.32 -3.19
C MET A 205 27.42 4.70 -2.08
N GLU A 206 26.99 4.87 -0.82
CA GLU A 206 27.65 4.33 0.37
C GLU A 206 26.61 3.80 1.36
N ALA A 207 27.04 3.05 2.38
CA ALA A 207 26.14 2.50 3.41
C ALA A 207 25.33 3.58 4.15
N LEU A 208 25.91 4.76 4.36
CA LEU A 208 25.24 5.89 5.03
C LEU A 208 24.14 6.53 4.17
N HIS A 209 24.15 6.30 2.84
CA HIS A 209 23.15 6.82 1.93
C HIS A 209 21.87 5.98 1.90
N SER A 210 21.91 4.74 2.40
CA SER A 210 20.73 3.88 2.49
C SER A 210 19.74 4.40 3.54
N GLY A 211 18.44 4.28 3.26
CA GLY A 211 17.39 4.75 4.17
C GLY A 211 16.06 5.00 3.48
N LEU A 212 15.09 5.50 4.24
CA LEU A 212 13.78 5.87 3.74
C LEU A 212 13.81 7.32 3.27
N TYR A 213 13.51 7.53 1.99
CA TYR A 213 13.47 8.85 1.37
C TYR A 213 12.02 9.32 1.22
N LEU A 214 11.79 10.59 1.56
CA LEU A 214 10.53 11.29 1.43
C LEU A 214 10.77 12.59 0.66
N CYS A 215 9.89 12.87 -0.29
CA CYS A 215 9.91 14.13 -1.04
C CYS A 215 8.73 14.98 -0.60
N GLN A 216 8.99 16.25 -0.29
CA GLN A 216 7.95 17.26 -0.12
C GLN A 216 7.89 18.14 -1.36
N ALA A 217 6.74 18.17 -2.02
CA ALA A 217 6.47 19.07 -3.15
C ALA A 217 5.55 20.20 -2.70
N ARG A 218 5.82 21.42 -3.14
CA ARG A 218 5.07 22.62 -2.79
C ARG A 218 4.85 23.51 -4.01
N ASN A 219 3.69 24.15 -4.04
CA ASN A 219 3.36 25.26 -4.93
C ASN A 219 2.79 26.44 -4.11
N GLN A 220 2.36 27.49 -4.79
CA GLN A 220 1.77 28.68 -4.15
C GLN A 220 0.52 28.39 -3.29
N VAL A 221 -0.18 27.28 -3.54
CA VAL A 221 -1.40 26.88 -2.81
C VAL A 221 -1.03 26.20 -1.50
N GLY A 222 0.05 25.40 -1.49
CA GLY A 222 0.47 24.61 -0.34
C GLY A 222 1.42 23.49 -0.72
N GLY A 223 1.71 22.58 0.22
CA GLY A 223 2.64 21.48 0.00
C GLY A 223 2.19 20.18 0.67
N LYS A 224 2.60 19.06 0.08
CA LYS A 224 2.26 17.70 0.51
C LYS A 224 3.50 16.82 0.39
N ASN A 225 3.50 15.72 1.14
CA ASN A 225 4.61 14.77 1.16
C ASN A 225 4.28 13.54 0.32
N SER A 226 5.30 12.95 -0.30
CA SER A 226 5.23 11.62 -0.91
C SER A 226 5.14 10.53 0.15
N THR A 227 4.80 9.32 -0.29
CA THR A 227 5.11 8.11 0.49
C THR A 227 6.62 7.92 0.59
N GLU A 228 7.07 7.25 1.65
CA GLU A 228 8.48 6.91 1.83
C GLU A 228 8.91 5.80 0.87
N VAL A 229 10.10 5.92 0.28
CA VAL A 229 10.72 4.88 -0.57
C VAL A 229 12.07 4.47 0.01
N LEU A 230 12.31 3.17 0.13
CA LEU A 230 13.58 2.62 0.60
C LEU A 230 14.62 2.64 -0.52
N LEU A 231 15.72 3.36 -0.31
CA LEU A 231 16.94 3.22 -1.08
C LEU A 231 17.89 2.28 -0.34
N ALA A 232 18.20 1.15 -0.95
CA ALA A 232 19.12 0.16 -0.40
C ALA A 232 20.08 -0.34 -1.48
N MET A 233 21.31 -0.68 -1.08
CA MET A 233 22.26 -1.33 -1.97
C MET A 233 21.92 -2.82 -2.09
N VAL A 234 22.06 -3.37 -3.29
CA VAL A 234 21.99 -4.81 -3.53
C VAL A 234 23.35 -5.41 -3.20
N ASP A 235 23.38 -6.45 -2.37
CA ASP A 235 24.58 -7.23 -2.17
C ASP A 235 24.76 -8.14 -3.39
N GLU A 236 25.88 -7.98 -4.10
CA GLU A 236 26.27 -8.93 -5.15
C GLU A 236 26.75 -10.20 -4.43
N GLU A 237 25.82 -11.12 -4.18
CA GLU A 237 26.14 -12.44 -3.67
C GLU A 237 26.97 -13.19 -4.72
N GLN A 238 28.29 -13.09 -4.53
CA GLN A 238 29.37 -13.89 -5.08
C GLN A 238 29.16 -14.42 -6.50
N ARG A 239 29.81 -13.73 -7.45
CA ARG A 239 30.43 -14.32 -8.63
C ARG A 239 31.19 -15.58 -8.19
N GLY A 240 30.52 -16.73 -8.28
CA GLY A 240 30.99 -18.00 -7.75
C GLY A 240 32.41 -18.27 -8.22
N SER A 241 33.35 -18.19 -7.27
CA SER A 241 34.69 -18.71 -7.43
C SER A 241 34.56 -20.22 -7.60
N GLN A 242 34.41 -20.68 -8.84
CA GLN A 242 34.55 -22.10 -9.19
C GLN A 242 36.03 -22.47 -9.10
N THR A 243 36.52 -22.66 -7.88
CA THR A 243 37.69 -23.50 -7.64
C THR A 243 37.17 -24.90 -7.32
N LEU A 244 37.12 -25.78 -8.32
CA LEU A 244 36.94 -27.21 -8.10
C LEU A 244 38.13 -27.75 -7.26
N PRO A 245 37.94 -28.31 -6.06
CA PRO A 245 38.99 -29.07 -5.40
C PRO A 245 38.99 -30.49 -5.97
N ALA A 246 39.38 -30.65 -7.25
CA ALA A 246 39.42 -31.95 -7.92
C ALA A 246 40.83 -32.45 -8.26
N VAL A 247 41.90 -31.79 -7.76
CA VAL A 247 43.28 -32.16 -8.12
C VAL A 247 44.14 -32.63 -6.94
N VAL A 248 43.72 -32.44 -5.68
CA VAL A 248 44.51 -32.92 -4.52
C VAL A 248 44.21 -34.39 -4.16
N GLY A 249 43.04 -34.92 -4.52
CA GLY A 249 42.66 -36.31 -4.22
C GLY A 249 43.28 -37.36 -5.15
N ILE A 250 43.53 -37.01 -6.42
CA ILE A 250 44.03 -37.96 -7.42
C ILE A 250 45.53 -38.24 -7.20
N GLY A 251 46.30 -37.23 -6.81
CA GLY A 251 47.73 -37.39 -6.49
C GLY A 251 47.97 -38.28 -5.27
N LEU A 252 47.22 -38.06 -4.18
CA LEU A 252 47.33 -38.88 -2.96
C LEU A 252 46.93 -40.35 -3.21
N ALA A 253 45.87 -40.60 -3.99
CA ALA A 253 45.46 -41.96 -4.34
C ALA A 253 46.52 -42.72 -5.16
N LEU A 254 47.16 -42.04 -6.13
CA LEU A 254 48.23 -42.65 -6.94
C LEU A 254 49.48 -42.94 -6.11
N ILE A 255 49.84 -42.06 -5.18
CA ILE A 255 51.00 -42.28 -4.28
C ILE A 255 50.72 -43.46 -3.34
N VAL A 256 49.54 -43.55 -2.75
CA VAL A 256 49.16 -44.69 -1.88
C VAL A 256 49.16 -46.01 -2.68
N ALA A 257 48.64 -46.02 -3.91
CA ALA A 257 48.65 -47.20 -4.77
C ALA A 257 50.08 -47.66 -5.12
N LEU A 258 50.99 -46.72 -5.44
CA LEU A 258 52.41 -47.01 -5.70
C LEU A 258 53.11 -47.60 -4.47
N VAL A 259 52.85 -47.07 -3.28
CA VAL A 259 53.44 -47.58 -2.02
C VAL A 259 52.93 -48.99 -1.73
N VAL A 260 51.63 -49.26 -1.86
CA VAL A 260 51.06 -50.60 -1.66
C VAL A 260 51.63 -51.61 -2.68
N ALA A 261 51.76 -51.22 -3.95
CA ALA A 261 52.36 -52.07 -4.98
C ALA A 261 53.84 -52.41 -4.68
N LEU A 262 54.62 -51.43 -4.20
CA LEU A 262 56.00 -51.66 -3.76
C LEU A 262 56.06 -52.63 -2.57
N PHE A 263 55.20 -52.47 -1.56
CA PHE A 263 55.14 -53.39 -0.43
C PHE A 263 54.66 -54.81 -0.82
N CYS A 264 53.72 -54.94 -1.77
CA CYS A 264 53.28 -56.24 -2.27
C CYS A 264 54.32 -56.93 -3.17
N SER A 265 55.15 -56.16 -3.89
CA SER A 265 56.21 -56.71 -4.75
C SER A 265 57.51 -57.05 -4.00
N ALA A 266 57.76 -56.42 -2.84
CA ALA A 266 58.98 -56.63 -2.05
C ALA A 266 58.83 -57.65 -0.89
N GLY A 267 57.63 -58.18 -0.65
CA GLY A 267 57.31 -59.01 0.51
C GLY A 267 56.90 -60.45 0.21
N GLY A 268 57.38 -61.05 -0.89
CA GLY A 268 57.16 -62.47 -1.15
C GLY A 268 58.04 -63.36 -0.26
N LYS A 269 57.56 -63.75 0.93
CA LYS A 269 58.00 -64.95 1.66
C LYS A 269 57.01 -65.40 2.74
N LYS A 270 56.86 -66.72 2.81
CA LYS A 270 55.85 -67.54 3.49
C LYS A 270 55.96 -67.49 5.03
N GLY A 271 54.83 -67.55 5.75
CA GLY A 271 54.85 -67.90 7.20
C GLY A 271 53.61 -67.55 8.04
N ALA A 272 52.71 -68.53 8.16
CA ALA A 272 51.71 -68.86 9.19
C ALA A 272 51.32 -67.93 10.40
N PHE A 273 49.99 -67.85 10.59
CA PHE A 273 49.17 -67.97 11.82
C PHE A 273 49.22 -66.89 12.93
N ILE A 274 48.04 -66.39 13.35
CA ILE A 274 47.45 -66.56 14.70
C ILE A 274 45.98 -66.09 14.68
N ARG A 275 45.06 -67.03 14.98
CA ARG A 275 43.67 -66.78 15.39
C ARG A 275 43.63 -66.78 16.92
N ARG A 276 43.11 -65.73 17.56
CA ARG A 276 42.63 -65.79 18.96
C ARG A 276 41.27 -65.08 19.09
N ARG A 277 40.50 -65.59 20.05
CA ARG A 277 39.04 -65.55 20.22
C ARG A 277 38.70 -64.83 21.54
N LEU A 278 37.45 -64.34 21.63
CA LEU A 278 36.65 -64.01 22.84
C LEU A 278 36.98 -62.63 23.49
N MET A 279 36.04 -61.81 23.97
CA MET A 279 34.81 -62.06 24.74
C MET A 279 33.73 -60.95 24.57
N ASN A 280 32.44 -61.36 24.59
CA ASN A 280 31.25 -60.64 25.11
C ASN A 280 31.17 -60.90 26.65
N PRO A 281 30.31 -60.29 27.53
CA PRO A 281 28.92 -59.82 27.35
C PRO A 281 28.67 -58.47 28.10
N THR A 282 27.50 -57.83 28.21
CA THR A 282 26.20 -58.26 28.78
C THR A 282 25.06 -57.29 28.42
N SER A 283 23.89 -57.90 28.27
CA SER A 283 22.54 -57.35 28.11
C SER A 283 21.90 -56.94 29.44
N TYR A 284 21.00 -55.94 29.44
CA TYR A 284 19.72 -55.99 30.16
C TYR A 284 18.65 -55.11 29.48
N THR A 285 17.43 -55.64 29.46
CA THR A 285 16.18 -55.19 28.84
C THR A 285 15.35 -54.29 29.77
N ALA A 286 14.57 -53.35 29.22
CA ALA A 286 13.19 -53.07 29.68
C ALA A 286 12.40 -52.17 28.70
N THR A 287 11.13 -52.55 28.55
CA THR A 287 9.99 -51.99 27.81
C THR A 287 9.44 -50.64 28.31
N SER A 288 8.90 -49.80 27.42
CA SER A 288 7.44 -49.52 27.25
C SER A 288 7.10 -48.08 26.78
N LYS A 289 6.15 -48.01 25.84
CA LYS A 289 5.07 -47.01 25.61
C LYS A 289 5.35 -45.50 25.66
N GLY A 290 4.99 -44.84 24.54
CA GLY A 290 3.81 -43.95 24.54
C GLY A 290 4.02 -42.43 24.57
N GLN A 291 3.28 -41.77 23.67
CA GLN A 291 2.72 -40.41 23.77
C GLN A 291 3.61 -39.16 23.57
N THR A 292 3.31 -38.46 22.46
CA THR A 292 3.07 -37.01 22.30
C THR A 292 3.89 -35.98 23.08
N PRO A 293 4.44 -34.93 22.42
CA PRO A 293 4.79 -33.70 23.13
C PRO A 293 3.54 -32.82 23.29
N LEU A 294 2.98 -32.83 24.51
CA LEU A 294 2.22 -31.73 25.09
C LEU A 294 3.22 -30.65 25.55
N CYS A 295 3.05 -29.40 25.11
CA CYS A 295 3.75 -28.26 25.73
C CYS A 295 3.06 -27.90 27.06
N GLN A 296 3.80 -28.09 28.15
CA GLN A 296 3.43 -27.74 29.52
C GLN A 296 3.91 -26.31 29.87
N THR A 297 2.98 -25.51 30.42
CA THR A 297 3.05 -24.66 31.64
C THR A 297 4.35 -23.92 31.99
N SER A 298 4.37 -22.67 32.49
CA SER A 298 3.56 -22.08 33.58
C SER A 298 3.74 -20.55 33.59
N LEU A 299 2.80 -19.76 34.11
CA LEU A 299 2.83 -19.36 35.52
C LEU A 299 1.41 -19.17 36.06
N ALA A 300 1.14 -19.81 37.19
CA ALA A 300 -0.06 -19.61 38.00
C ALA A 300 0.38 -19.23 39.42
N ILE A 301 -0.24 -18.23 40.03
CA ILE A 301 -0.32 -18.11 41.49
C ILE A 301 -1.72 -17.64 41.92
N ARG A 302 -2.48 -18.62 42.45
CA ARG A 302 -3.40 -18.63 43.61
C ARG A 302 -4.71 -17.80 43.63
N SER A 303 -5.81 -18.54 43.51
CA SER A 303 -7.11 -18.47 44.24
C SER A 303 -6.94 -18.95 45.72
N PRO A 304 -7.95 -19.00 46.67
CA PRO A 304 -9.42 -19.22 46.52
C PRO A 304 -10.32 -18.60 47.67
N PRO A 305 -11.53 -19.11 48.08
CA PRO A 305 -12.80 -19.38 47.35
C PRO A 305 -14.14 -19.00 48.10
N LEU A 306 -15.27 -19.41 47.48
CA LEU A 306 -16.59 -19.84 48.04
C LEU A 306 -17.72 -18.80 48.25
N SER A 307 -18.86 -18.99 47.57
CA SER A 307 -20.01 -19.70 48.15
C SER A 307 -21.16 -19.93 47.15
N LEU A 308 -21.84 -21.07 47.32
CA LEU A 308 -23.02 -21.58 46.61
C LEU A 308 -24.31 -20.79 46.92
N ARG A 309 -25.30 -20.85 46.02
CA ARG A 309 -26.61 -21.49 46.30
C ARG A 309 -27.54 -21.52 45.09
N HIS A 310 -27.96 -22.75 44.75
CA HIS A 310 -29.31 -23.12 44.31
C HIS A 310 -30.25 -23.15 45.54
N PRO A 311 -31.60 -23.24 45.42
CA PRO A 311 -32.43 -23.86 44.38
C PRO A 311 -32.78 -22.93 43.23
#